data_AF-A0A256XPQ4-F1
#
_entry.id   AF-A0A256XPQ4-F1
#
_cell.length_a   1.000
_cell.length_b   1.000
_cell.length_c   1.000
_cell.angle_alpha   90.00
_cell.angle_beta   90.00
_cell.angle_gamma   90.00
#
_symmetry.space_group_name_H-M   'P 1'
#
loop_
_entity.id
_entity.type
_entity.pdbx_description
1 polymer ?
#
loop_
_entity_poly.entity_id
_entity_poly.type
_entity_poly.pdbx_seq_one_letter_code
_entity_poly.pdbx_strand_id
1 'polypeptide(L)'
;MAEVYVGRACVDSIEEVANFVSKTLYYENSHHPYISKILFVGEYLGFPGISAYGGNYKDVIKPLIPEMYNLVCLYDRDLPYEWNKYDMIELINNATPHIINHDGHSYYGYNLKMHNSDVDYLTNTNPFFLYSHGCMAGGFDNPSGYDCIAERLTVETPFGAFAAIMNSRYGLGSENNLDSPSLDLDESFFKALYQENIREIGRANHYSKEDNIWQINENGIRWVFYETNLFGDPEISIKSPNQEPVELSLTITKPADNGAVYFRGSSLFSLPFINYPIVLGKITVEASVESDPIGNVYSVEFLINNQSQHVDTKKPFSWNIDTPVKGFYTLSVIANGYYGESVREDMTVYLWIR
;
A
#
# COMPACT_ATOMS: atom_id res chain seq x y z
N MET A 1 9.29 -20.48 24.69
CA MET A 1 9.41 -19.14 24.10
C MET A 1 10.47 -19.22 23.03
N ALA A 2 10.37 -18.43 21.97
CA ALA A 2 11.32 -18.39 20.88
C ALA A 2 12.54 -17.55 21.27
N GLU A 3 13.72 -18.09 21.05
CA GLU A 3 15.00 -17.45 21.29
C GLU A 3 15.49 -16.66 20.08
N VAL A 4 14.94 -16.97 18.89
CA VAL A 4 15.24 -16.32 17.61
C VAL A 4 13.93 -16.18 16.82
N TYR A 5 13.77 -15.05 16.15
CA TYR A 5 12.67 -14.82 15.22
C TYR A 5 13.10 -15.16 13.79
N VAL A 6 12.32 -16.01 13.11
CA VAL A 6 12.72 -16.59 11.83
C VAL A 6 11.80 -16.11 10.72
N GLY A 7 12.40 -15.66 9.63
CA GLY A 7 11.78 -15.47 8.32
C GLY A 7 12.62 -16.17 7.25
N ARG A 8 12.01 -16.45 6.10
CA ARG A 8 12.66 -17.12 4.98
C ARG A 8 12.56 -16.28 3.72
N ALA A 9 13.69 -15.99 3.10
CA ALA A 9 13.77 -15.60 1.69
C ALA A 9 13.94 -16.88 0.87
N CYS A 10 12.88 -17.32 0.20
CA CYS A 10 12.92 -18.51 -0.67
C CYS A 10 13.52 -18.12 -2.01
N VAL A 11 14.83 -18.21 -2.20
CA VAL A 11 15.47 -17.79 -3.45
C VAL A 11 16.22 -18.95 -4.08
N ASP A 12 16.04 -19.13 -5.38
CA ASP A 12 16.74 -20.12 -6.21
C ASP A 12 17.67 -19.47 -7.27
N SER A 13 17.52 -18.15 -7.47
CA SER A 13 18.21 -17.39 -8.50
C SER A 13 18.67 -16.00 -8.05
N ILE A 14 19.59 -15.39 -8.82
CA ILE A 14 20.09 -14.04 -8.55
C ILE A 14 18.99 -12.99 -8.76
N GLU A 15 18.08 -13.22 -9.70
CA GLU A 15 16.94 -12.33 -9.96
C GLU A 15 15.99 -12.29 -8.76
N GLU A 16 15.71 -13.44 -8.15
CA GLU A 16 14.89 -13.53 -6.94
C GLU A 16 15.52 -12.84 -5.73
N VAL A 17 16.84 -13.00 -5.56
CA VAL A 17 17.59 -12.23 -4.55
C VAL A 17 17.43 -10.73 -4.78
N ALA A 18 17.53 -10.27 -6.02
CA ALA A 18 17.39 -8.86 -6.36
C ALA A 18 15.96 -8.35 -6.10
N ASN A 19 14.93 -9.12 -6.45
CA ASN A 19 13.52 -8.80 -6.20
C ASN A 19 13.24 -8.68 -4.69
N PHE A 20 13.70 -9.68 -3.91
CA PHE A 20 13.55 -9.69 -2.46
C PHE A 20 14.18 -8.43 -1.83
N VAL A 21 15.46 -8.19 -2.09
CA VAL A 21 16.21 -7.04 -1.54
C VAL A 21 15.58 -5.71 -1.98
N SER A 22 15.18 -5.60 -3.25
CA SER A 22 14.59 -4.36 -3.77
C SER A 22 13.26 -4.02 -3.11
N LYS A 23 12.38 -5.01 -2.89
CA LYS A 23 11.11 -4.81 -2.20
C LYS A 23 11.30 -4.49 -0.72
N THR A 24 12.23 -5.16 -0.04
CA THR A 24 12.59 -4.85 1.35
C THR A 24 13.09 -3.41 1.48
N LEU A 25 14.11 -3.02 0.71
CA LEU A 25 14.67 -1.68 0.76
C LEU A 25 13.66 -0.61 0.35
N TYR A 26 12.82 -0.88 -0.65
CA TYR A 26 11.73 0.03 -1.02
C TYR A 26 10.81 0.27 0.18
N TYR A 27 10.33 -0.81 0.81
CA TYR A 27 9.42 -0.72 1.93
C TYR A 27 10.04 0.03 3.13
N GLU A 28 11.27 -0.33 3.52
CA GLU A 28 11.99 0.30 4.63
C GLU A 28 12.23 1.80 4.43
N ASN A 29 12.42 2.25 3.18
CA ASN A 29 12.63 3.66 2.87
C ASN A 29 11.35 4.42 2.46
N SER A 30 10.22 3.73 2.30
CA SER A 30 8.96 4.33 1.85
C SER A 30 8.28 5.17 2.94
N HIS A 31 7.80 6.35 2.56
CA HIS A 31 6.87 7.17 3.35
C HIS A 31 5.52 7.29 2.61
N HIS A 32 5.26 6.38 1.67
CA HIS A 32 4.10 6.45 0.81
C HIS A 32 2.82 6.20 1.64
N PRO A 33 1.72 6.91 1.38
CA PRO A 33 0.54 6.93 2.23
C PRO A 33 -0.30 5.68 2.12
N TYR A 34 0.01 4.82 1.14
CA TYR A 34 -0.57 3.48 1.11
C TYR A 34 -0.35 2.73 2.43
N ILE A 35 0.65 3.11 3.24
CA ILE A 35 0.92 2.59 4.59
C ILE A 35 -0.32 2.64 5.50
N SER A 36 -1.26 3.57 5.28
CA SER A 36 -2.53 3.61 6.04
C SER A 36 -3.59 2.63 5.55
N LYS A 37 -3.44 2.04 4.36
CA LYS A 37 -4.46 1.21 3.72
C LYS A 37 -4.36 -0.25 4.19
N ILE A 38 -5.44 -0.77 4.74
CA ILE A 38 -5.56 -2.19 5.10
C ILE A 38 -6.74 -2.78 4.33
N LEU A 39 -6.55 -3.98 3.78
CA LEU A 39 -7.60 -4.75 3.14
C LEU A 39 -7.82 -6.05 3.92
N PHE A 40 -9.05 -6.25 4.40
CA PHE A 40 -9.49 -7.56 4.87
C PHE A 40 -10.25 -8.27 3.76
N VAL A 41 -9.88 -9.52 3.51
CA VAL A 41 -10.38 -10.33 2.40
C VAL A 41 -11.00 -11.61 2.94
N GLY A 42 -12.20 -11.94 2.46
CA GLY A 42 -12.99 -13.07 2.95
C GLY A 42 -13.67 -13.80 1.79
N GLU A 43 -13.32 -15.07 1.61
CA GLU A 43 -13.98 -15.94 0.64
C GLU A 43 -15.17 -16.69 1.26
N TYR A 44 -16.07 -17.21 0.44
CA TYR A 44 -16.97 -18.28 0.85
C TYR A 44 -16.18 -19.58 1.07
N LEU A 45 -16.28 -20.15 2.27
CA LEU A 45 -15.48 -21.30 2.74
C LEU A 45 -16.19 -22.65 2.59
N GLY A 46 -17.50 -22.64 2.29
CA GLY A 46 -18.30 -23.87 2.18
C GLY A 46 -18.76 -24.48 3.49
N PHE A 47 -18.40 -23.91 4.66
CA PHE A 47 -18.94 -24.33 5.95
C PHE A 47 -20.41 -23.90 6.13
N PRO A 48 -21.18 -24.56 7.02
CA PRO A 48 -22.50 -24.09 7.40
C PRO A 48 -22.44 -22.87 8.33
N GLY A 49 -23.54 -22.12 8.42
CA GLY A 49 -23.77 -21.10 9.44
C GLY A 49 -22.75 -19.97 9.47
N ILE A 50 -22.36 -19.53 10.68
CA ILE A 50 -21.48 -18.37 10.85
C ILE A 50 -20.05 -18.60 10.34
N SER A 51 -19.60 -19.85 10.22
CA SER A 51 -18.29 -20.18 9.63
C SER A 51 -18.27 -20.15 8.11
N ALA A 52 -19.40 -19.92 7.44
CA ALA A 52 -19.52 -20.04 5.98
C ALA A 52 -18.64 -19.07 5.19
N TYR A 53 -18.25 -17.94 5.77
CA TYR A 53 -17.51 -16.88 5.10
C TYR A 53 -16.29 -16.47 5.91
N GLY A 54 -15.13 -16.40 5.25
CA GLY A 54 -13.88 -15.87 5.83
C GLY A 54 -14.05 -14.44 6.35
N GLY A 55 -14.94 -13.66 5.75
CA GLY A 55 -15.29 -12.31 6.21
C GLY A 55 -15.79 -12.28 7.67
N ASN A 56 -16.49 -13.32 8.13
CA ASN A 56 -16.93 -13.40 9.53
C ASN A 56 -15.75 -13.55 10.50
N TYR A 57 -14.69 -14.27 10.11
CA TYR A 57 -13.45 -14.38 10.91
C TYR A 57 -12.69 -13.05 10.91
N LYS A 58 -12.60 -12.37 9.75
CA LYS A 58 -11.97 -11.04 9.66
C LYS A 58 -12.70 -9.98 10.47
N ASP A 59 -14.03 -10.09 10.61
CA ASP A 59 -14.82 -9.19 11.46
C ASP A 59 -14.47 -9.31 12.96
N VAL A 60 -13.90 -10.44 13.42
CA VAL A 60 -13.38 -10.59 14.80
C VAL A 60 -12.13 -9.75 15.03
N ILE A 61 -11.27 -9.64 14.01
CA ILE A 61 -9.99 -8.92 14.07
C ILE A 61 -10.18 -7.42 13.86
N LYS A 62 -11.19 -7.03 13.07
CA LYS A 62 -11.47 -5.65 12.67
C LYS A 62 -11.42 -4.62 13.82
N PRO A 63 -11.96 -4.88 15.03
CA PRO A 63 -11.87 -3.94 16.15
C PRO A 63 -10.45 -3.66 16.67
N LEU A 64 -9.45 -4.48 16.32
CA LEU A 64 -8.05 -4.27 16.69
C LEU A 64 -7.36 -3.21 15.83
N ILE A 65 -7.95 -2.88 14.67
CA ILE A 65 -7.36 -1.94 13.72
C ILE A 65 -7.61 -0.50 14.20
N PRO A 66 -6.56 0.29 14.46
CA PRO A 66 -6.72 1.68 14.90
C PRO A 66 -7.40 2.56 13.85
N GLU A 67 -8.19 3.55 14.29
CA GLU A 67 -8.96 4.44 13.41
C GLU A 67 -8.11 5.25 12.41
N MET A 68 -6.81 5.42 12.68
CA MET A 68 -5.85 6.08 11.76
C MET A 68 -5.57 5.26 10.48
N TYR A 69 -5.98 4.00 10.43
CA TYR A 69 -5.89 3.17 9.24
C TYR A 69 -7.19 3.21 8.44
N ASN A 70 -7.05 3.28 7.11
CA ASN A 70 -8.15 3.10 6.18
C ASN A 70 -8.35 1.61 5.92
N LEU A 71 -9.22 0.98 6.71
CA LEU A 71 -9.60 -0.42 6.55
C LEU A 71 -10.77 -0.57 5.57
N VAL A 72 -10.54 -1.29 4.48
CA VAL A 72 -11.56 -1.72 3.52
C VAL A 72 -11.75 -3.24 3.60
N CYS A 73 -12.94 -3.72 3.28
CA CYS A 73 -13.28 -5.13 3.28
C CYS A 73 -13.68 -5.60 1.88
N LEU A 74 -13.19 -6.76 1.45
CA LEU A 74 -13.60 -7.46 0.24
C LEU A 74 -14.08 -8.87 0.62
N TYR A 75 -15.38 -8.99 0.90
CA TYR A 75 -16.00 -10.23 1.36
C TYR A 75 -17.02 -10.74 0.35
N ASP A 76 -16.98 -12.03 0.01
CA ASP A 76 -18.00 -12.68 -0.83
C ASP A 76 -19.41 -12.50 -0.24
N ARG A 77 -19.52 -12.50 1.10
CA ARG A 77 -20.79 -12.31 1.84
C ARG A 77 -21.47 -10.98 1.54
N ASP A 78 -20.69 -9.92 1.31
CA ASP A 78 -21.18 -8.53 1.28
C ASP A 78 -21.42 -8.02 -0.15
N LEU A 79 -21.04 -8.82 -1.15
CA LEU A 79 -21.17 -8.48 -2.56
C LEU A 79 -22.38 -9.21 -3.17
N PRO A 80 -23.01 -8.62 -4.22
CA PRO A 80 -24.07 -9.30 -4.96
C PRO A 80 -23.55 -10.44 -5.86
N TYR A 81 -22.23 -10.62 -5.94
CA TYR A 81 -21.52 -11.66 -6.67
C TYR A 81 -20.28 -12.10 -5.86
N GLU A 82 -19.76 -13.29 -6.14
CA GLU A 82 -18.47 -13.71 -5.59
C GLU A 82 -17.34 -13.00 -6.34
N TRP A 83 -16.48 -12.30 -5.60
CA TRP A 83 -15.32 -11.64 -6.21
C TRP A 83 -14.40 -12.69 -6.82
N ASN A 84 -13.59 -12.29 -7.79
CA ASN A 84 -12.69 -13.18 -8.51
C ASN A 84 -11.29 -12.57 -8.63
N LYS A 85 -10.37 -13.32 -9.26
CA LYS A 85 -8.98 -12.88 -9.44
C LYS A 85 -8.82 -11.52 -10.11
N TYR A 86 -9.70 -11.14 -11.03
CA TYR A 86 -9.59 -9.85 -11.72
C TYR A 86 -9.86 -8.69 -10.78
N ASP A 87 -10.82 -8.83 -9.86
CA ASP A 87 -11.11 -7.82 -8.83
C ASP A 87 -9.89 -7.62 -7.91
N MET A 88 -9.25 -8.74 -7.52
CA MET A 88 -8.04 -8.70 -6.68
C MET A 88 -6.83 -8.09 -7.41
N ILE A 89 -6.58 -8.51 -8.65
CA ILE A 89 -5.48 -7.97 -9.48
C ILE A 89 -5.69 -6.48 -9.73
N GLU A 90 -6.91 -6.05 -10.05
CA GLU A 90 -7.23 -4.63 -10.26
C GLU A 90 -6.98 -3.82 -8.99
N LEU A 91 -7.41 -4.34 -7.83
CA LEU A 91 -7.21 -3.70 -6.54
C LEU A 91 -5.71 -3.59 -6.21
N ILE A 92 -4.95 -4.69 -6.35
CA ILE A 92 -3.51 -4.68 -6.08
C ILE A 92 -2.79 -3.72 -7.02
N ASN A 93 -3.11 -3.71 -8.32
CA ASN A 93 -2.39 -2.89 -9.30
C ASN A 93 -2.71 -1.40 -9.19
N ASN A 94 -3.96 -1.04 -8.91
CA ASN A 94 -4.41 0.35 -8.99
C ASN A 94 -4.64 1.01 -7.62
N ALA A 95 -4.82 0.22 -6.57
CA ALA A 95 -5.18 0.68 -5.24
C ALA A 95 -4.48 -0.12 -4.13
N THR A 96 -3.21 -0.50 -4.35
CA THR A 96 -2.45 -1.42 -3.49
C THR A 96 -2.64 -1.11 -1.99
N PRO A 97 -3.16 -2.07 -1.20
CA PRO A 97 -3.16 -1.99 0.25
C PRO A 97 -1.74 -2.10 0.78
N HIS A 98 -1.46 -1.58 1.97
CA HIS A 98 -0.23 -1.87 2.67
C HIS A 98 -0.27 -3.25 3.35
N ILE A 99 -1.42 -3.60 3.94
CA ILE A 99 -1.64 -4.91 4.56
C ILE A 99 -2.85 -5.56 3.92
N ILE A 100 -2.72 -6.82 3.55
CA ILE A 100 -3.82 -7.70 3.16
C ILE A 100 -3.92 -8.80 4.21
N ASN A 101 -5.07 -8.94 4.87
CA ASN A 101 -5.37 -10.09 5.72
C ASN A 101 -6.48 -10.92 5.08
N HIS A 102 -6.19 -12.19 4.80
CA HIS A 102 -7.01 -13.07 3.99
C HIS A 102 -7.46 -14.32 4.75
N ASP A 103 -8.76 -14.60 4.68
CA ASP A 103 -9.32 -15.91 4.99
C ASP A 103 -10.16 -16.45 3.83
N GLY A 104 -9.74 -17.60 3.31
CA GLY A 104 -10.28 -18.16 2.08
C GLY A 104 -9.65 -19.48 1.70
N HIS A 105 -10.09 -20.03 0.56
CA HIS A 105 -9.52 -21.26 0.04
C HIS A 105 -8.10 -21.02 -0.45
N SER A 106 -7.22 -21.99 -0.22
CA SER A 106 -5.82 -21.90 -0.63
C SER A 106 -5.22 -23.27 -0.86
N TYR A 107 -4.17 -23.28 -1.66
CA TYR A 107 -3.34 -24.44 -1.96
C TYR A 107 -1.93 -23.97 -2.34
N TYR A 108 -1.00 -24.91 -2.56
CA TYR A 108 0.40 -24.58 -2.88
C TYR A 108 0.54 -23.47 -3.91
N GLY A 109 -0.15 -23.56 -5.07
CA GLY A 109 -0.13 -22.52 -6.11
C GLY A 109 -1.38 -21.65 -6.18
N TYR A 110 -2.11 -21.44 -5.06
CA TYR A 110 -3.39 -20.73 -5.04
C TYR A 110 -3.68 -19.99 -3.71
N ASN A 111 -3.99 -18.70 -3.78
CA ASN A 111 -4.40 -17.84 -2.65
C ASN A 111 -5.06 -16.56 -3.20
N LEU A 112 -5.94 -15.89 -2.44
CA LEU A 112 -6.65 -14.68 -2.89
C LEU A 112 -7.41 -14.87 -4.22
N LYS A 113 -7.99 -16.05 -4.43
CA LYS A 113 -8.51 -16.54 -5.72
C LYS A 113 -7.57 -16.46 -6.94
N MET A 114 -6.27 -16.24 -6.74
CA MET A 114 -5.26 -16.18 -7.79
C MET A 114 -4.41 -17.46 -7.82
N HIS A 115 -4.01 -17.89 -9.01
CA HIS A 115 -2.95 -18.88 -9.19
C HIS A 115 -1.57 -18.24 -9.35
N ASN A 116 -0.49 -19.01 -9.25
CA ASN A 116 0.88 -18.52 -9.51
C ASN A 116 0.98 -17.76 -10.85
N SER A 117 0.36 -18.26 -11.92
CA SER A 117 0.36 -17.60 -13.23
C SER A 117 -0.40 -16.27 -13.25
N ASP A 118 -1.32 -16.06 -12.30
CA ASP A 118 -2.07 -14.82 -12.19
C ASP A 118 -1.24 -13.71 -11.50
N VAL A 119 -0.28 -14.10 -10.65
CA VAL A 119 0.67 -13.17 -9.99
C VAL A 119 1.53 -12.43 -11.02
N ASP A 120 1.76 -13.03 -12.19
CA ASP A 120 2.54 -12.42 -13.29
C ASP A 120 1.85 -11.21 -13.92
N TYR A 121 0.55 -11.01 -13.66
CA TYR A 121 -0.20 -9.82 -14.09
C TYR A 121 -0.20 -8.70 -13.05
N LEU A 122 0.46 -8.89 -11.91
CA LEU A 122 0.64 -7.82 -10.94
C LEU A 122 1.64 -6.78 -11.47
N THR A 123 1.36 -5.51 -11.21
CA THR A 123 2.16 -4.36 -11.62
C THR A 123 2.30 -3.33 -10.50
N ASN A 124 1.94 -3.69 -9.26
CA ASN A 124 2.00 -2.80 -8.11
C ASN A 124 3.44 -2.39 -7.80
N THR A 125 3.70 -1.09 -7.81
CA THR A 125 5.02 -0.53 -7.47
C THR A 125 5.22 -0.38 -5.97
N ASN A 126 4.13 -0.32 -5.20
CA ASN A 126 4.14 -0.38 -3.74
C ASN A 126 3.97 -1.85 -3.31
N PRO A 127 4.97 -2.49 -2.68
CA PRO A 127 4.82 -3.85 -2.19
C PRO A 127 4.00 -3.86 -0.90
N PHE A 128 3.23 -4.93 -0.69
CA PHE A 128 2.35 -5.10 0.48
C PHE A 128 2.81 -6.22 1.41
N PHE A 129 2.27 -6.25 2.63
CA PHE A 129 2.35 -7.37 3.55
C PHE A 129 1.08 -8.21 3.44
N LEU A 130 1.21 -9.55 3.42
CA LEU A 130 0.08 -10.47 3.33
C LEU A 130 0.06 -11.45 4.50
N TYR A 131 -1.04 -11.49 5.24
CA TYR A 131 -1.32 -12.54 6.22
C TYR A 131 -2.45 -13.42 5.69
N SER A 132 -2.30 -14.75 5.71
CA SER A 132 -3.39 -15.63 5.27
C SER A 132 -3.62 -16.85 6.15
N HIS A 133 -4.90 -17.10 6.47
CA HIS A 133 -5.40 -18.32 7.10
C HIS A 133 -5.36 -19.55 6.18
N GLY A 134 -5.33 -19.33 4.86
CA GLY A 134 -5.61 -20.37 3.89
C GLY A 134 -4.60 -21.52 3.91
N CYS A 135 -5.04 -22.71 3.52
CA CYS A 135 -4.21 -23.90 3.50
C CYS A 135 -3.03 -23.83 2.51
N MET A 136 -1.85 -24.30 2.92
CA MET A 136 -0.69 -24.70 2.09
C MET A 136 -0.12 -23.66 1.13
N ALA A 137 -0.61 -22.41 1.12
CA ALA A 137 -0.10 -21.34 0.25
C ALA A 137 1.36 -20.96 0.57
N GLY A 138 1.83 -21.27 1.78
CA GLY A 138 3.21 -21.18 2.23
C GLY A 138 3.93 -22.53 2.29
N GLY A 139 3.50 -23.51 1.50
CA GLY A 139 4.14 -24.83 1.44
C GLY A 139 5.38 -24.85 0.54
N PHE A 140 6.47 -24.21 0.94
CA PHE A 140 7.74 -24.16 0.19
C PHE A 140 8.42 -25.53 0.01
N ASP A 141 7.90 -26.57 0.67
CA ASP A 141 8.31 -27.96 0.54
C ASP A 141 7.31 -28.78 -0.31
N ASN A 142 6.60 -28.11 -1.22
CA ASN A 142 5.57 -28.70 -2.06
C ASN A 142 6.05 -30.01 -2.71
N PRO A 143 5.38 -31.16 -2.43
CA PRO A 143 5.81 -32.46 -2.94
C PRO A 143 5.67 -32.58 -4.46
N SER A 144 4.92 -31.67 -5.10
CA SER A 144 4.76 -31.62 -6.55
C SER A 144 5.93 -30.94 -7.27
N GLY A 145 6.87 -30.34 -6.53
CA GLY A 145 8.12 -29.79 -7.05
C GLY A 145 8.01 -28.42 -7.76
N TYR A 146 6.88 -27.71 -7.61
CA TYR A 146 6.74 -26.32 -8.05
C TYR A 146 6.63 -25.38 -6.85
N ASP A 147 7.07 -24.14 -6.99
CA ASP A 147 7.10 -23.17 -5.90
C ASP A 147 5.71 -22.72 -5.47
N CYS A 148 5.55 -22.46 -4.17
CA CYS A 148 4.27 -22.06 -3.62
C CYS A 148 3.96 -20.58 -3.92
N ILE A 149 2.70 -20.18 -3.83
CA ILE A 149 2.29 -18.83 -4.18
C ILE A 149 2.90 -17.76 -3.27
N ALA A 150 3.26 -18.13 -2.03
CA ALA A 150 4.05 -17.25 -1.16
C ALA A 150 5.41 -16.91 -1.78
N GLU A 151 6.08 -17.87 -2.41
CA GLU A 151 7.36 -17.67 -3.11
C GLU A 151 7.14 -16.75 -4.32
N ARG A 152 6.12 -17.06 -5.15
CA ARG A 152 5.76 -16.24 -6.31
C ARG A 152 5.52 -14.77 -5.96
N LEU A 153 4.80 -14.51 -4.86
CA LEU A 153 4.46 -13.16 -4.38
C LEU A 153 5.64 -12.42 -3.76
N THR A 154 6.59 -13.13 -3.14
CA THR A 154 7.65 -12.50 -2.32
C THR A 154 8.98 -12.36 -3.04
N VAL A 155 9.36 -13.27 -3.94
CA VAL A 155 10.70 -13.29 -4.54
C VAL A 155 10.74 -13.47 -6.06
N GLU A 156 9.84 -14.24 -6.66
CA GLU A 156 9.91 -14.59 -8.10
C GLU A 156 9.49 -13.45 -9.03
N THR A 157 8.81 -12.44 -8.48
CA THR A 157 8.41 -11.25 -9.22
C THR A 157 8.89 -9.97 -8.51
N PRO A 158 9.20 -8.89 -9.26
CA PRO A 158 9.53 -7.60 -8.67
C PRO A 158 8.29 -6.90 -8.06
N PHE A 159 7.09 -7.42 -8.35
CA PHE A 159 5.80 -6.92 -7.85
C PHE A 159 5.32 -7.79 -6.68
N GLY A 160 4.08 -7.60 -6.25
CA GLY A 160 3.48 -8.39 -5.17
C GLY A 160 3.90 -7.91 -3.77
N ALA A 161 4.25 -8.86 -2.91
CA ALA A 161 4.45 -8.64 -1.48
C ALA A 161 5.94 -8.47 -1.12
N PHE A 162 6.25 -7.66 -0.10
CA PHE A 162 7.59 -7.63 0.49
C PHE A 162 7.76 -8.70 1.58
N ALA A 163 6.65 -9.14 2.20
CA ALA A 163 6.62 -10.25 3.14
C ALA A 163 5.22 -10.86 3.19
N ALA A 164 5.15 -12.15 3.52
CA ALA A 164 3.89 -12.85 3.74
C ALA A 164 3.98 -13.82 4.92
N ILE A 165 2.92 -13.93 5.71
CA ILE A 165 2.72 -15.02 6.67
C ILE A 165 1.67 -15.96 6.08
N MET A 166 2.10 -17.18 5.80
CA MET A 166 1.26 -18.21 5.20
C MET A 166 1.55 -19.58 5.77
N ASN A 167 0.54 -20.43 5.66
CA ASN A 167 0.50 -21.77 6.18
C ASN A 167 1.17 -22.76 5.22
N SER A 168 2.12 -23.55 5.72
CA SER A 168 2.75 -24.64 4.95
C SER A 168 1.88 -25.88 4.90
N ARG A 169 0.84 -25.96 5.75
CA ARG A 169 -0.11 -27.07 5.82
C ARG A 169 -1.54 -26.54 5.91
N TYR A 170 -2.49 -27.38 6.33
CA TYR A 170 -3.89 -27.01 6.43
C TYR A 170 -4.09 -25.92 7.48
N GLY A 171 -4.64 -24.78 7.05
CA GLY A 171 -5.27 -23.84 7.96
C GLY A 171 -6.52 -24.48 8.57
N LEU A 172 -6.79 -24.17 9.84
CA LEU A 172 -7.80 -24.86 10.63
C LEU A 172 -8.89 -23.89 11.08
N GLY A 173 -10.12 -24.14 10.62
CA GLY A 173 -11.34 -23.52 11.11
C GLY A 173 -12.26 -24.52 11.80
N SER A 174 -13.36 -24.03 12.37
CA SER A 174 -14.39 -24.88 13.00
C SER A 174 -15.74 -24.77 12.30
N GLU A 175 -16.51 -25.84 12.38
CA GLU A 175 -17.85 -25.90 11.82
C GLU A 175 -18.86 -25.14 12.70
N ASN A 176 -19.64 -24.26 12.07
CA ASN A 176 -20.76 -23.52 12.64
C ASN A 176 -20.42 -22.63 13.85
N ASN A 177 -19.15 -22.24 14.00
CA ASN A 177 -18.68 -21.26 14.97
C ASN A 177 -17.38 -20.59 14.46
N LEU A 178 -16.88 -19.57 15.14
CA LEU A 178 -15.65 -18.86 14.75
C LEU A 178 -14.43 -19.24 15.59
N ASP A 179 -14.53 -20.25 16.46
CA ASP A 179 -13.41 -20.76 17.27
C ASP A 179 -12.44 -21.52 16.35
N SER A 180 -11.29 -20.92 16.04
CA SER A 180 -10.40 -21.41 15.00
C SER A 180 -8.95 -21.20 15.43
N PRO A 181 -8.13 -22.27 15.46
CA PRO A 181 -6.71 -22.15 15.75
C PRO A 181 -5.99 -21.16 14.81
N SER A 182 -6.37 -21.11 13.54
CA SER A 182 -5.81 -20.15 12.59
C SER A 182 -6.24 -18.72 12.89
N LEU A 183 -7.50 -18.50 13.29
CA LEU A 183 -7.99 -17.18 13.72
C LEU A 183 -7.27 -16.71 15.00
N ASP A 184 -7.04 -17.60 15.97
CA ASP A 184 -6.39 -17.22 17.23
C ASP A 184 -4.99 -16.64 17.00
N LEU A 185 -4.20 -17.27 16.11
CA LEU A 185 -2.88 -16.77 15.73
C LEU A 185 -2.97 -15.46 14.94
N ASP A 186 -3.95 -15.30 14.06
CA ASP A 186 -4.13 -14.06 13.31
C ASP A 186 -4.55 -12.89 14.21
N GLU A 187 -5.56 -13.09 15.07
CA GLU A 187 -5.97 -12.12 16.07
C GLU A 187 -4.78 -11.70 16.95
N SER A 188 -3.99 -12.68 17.41
CA SER A 188 -2.81 -12.43 18.25
C SER A 188 -1.68 -11.71 17.49
N PHE A 189 -1.52 -11.95 16.19
CA PHE A 189 -0.59 -11.20 15.35
C PHE A 189 -1.00 -9.71 15.26
N PHE A 190 -2.29 -9.44 15.01
CA PHE A 190 -2.80 -8.07 14.96
C PHE A 190 -2.80 -7.37 16.33
N LYS A 191 -3.03 -8.11 17.43
CA LYS A 191 -2.80 -7.61 18.80
C LYS A 191 -1.34 -7.21 19.01
N ALA A 192 -0.39 -8.03 18.54
CA ALA A 192 1.04 -7.70 18.61
C ALA A 192 1.33 -6.34 17.96
N LEU A 193 0.84 -6.13 16.74
CA LEU A 193 1.07 -4.91 15.98
C LEU A 193 0.45 -3.66 16.63
N TYR A 194 -0.81 -3.75 17.06
CA TYR A 194 -1.63 -2.57 17.36
C TYR A 194 -1.96 -2.35 18.84
N GLN A 195 -1.78 -3.35 19.70
CA GLN A 195 -1.99 -3.23 21.14
C GLN A 195 -0.67 -3.32 21.92
N GLU A 196 0.19 -4.26 21.55
CA GLU A 196 1.48 -4.49 22.23
C GLU A 196 2.64 -3.71 21.59
N ASN A 197 2.42 -3.07 20.44
CA ASN A 197 3.40 -2.32 19.67
C ASN A 197 4.67 -3.14 19.32
N ILE A 198 4.48 -4.45 19.10
CA ILE A 198 5.48 -5.38 18.58
C ILE A 198 5.33 -5.38 17.07
N ARG A 199 6.20 -4.65 16.36
CA ARG A 199 5.99 -4.35 14.93
C ARG A 199 6.91 -5.11 14.00
N GLU A 200 8.03 -5.60 14.49
CA GLU A 200 8.92 -6.47 13.72
C GLU A 200 8.15 -7.74 13.34
N ILE A 201 8.01 -8.02 12.04
CA ILE A 201 7.08 -9.05 11.53
C ILE A 201 7.45 -10.43 12.10
N GLY A 202 8.74 -10.75 12.17
CA GLY A 202 9.20 -12.02 12.77
C GLY A 202 8.81 -12.12 14.23
N ARG A 203 8.97 -11.03 14.99
CA ARG A 203 8.64 -10.97 16.41
C ARG A 203 7.13 -11.04 16.65
N ALA A 204 6.33 -10.33 15.85
CA ALA A 204 4.87 -10.36 15.92
C ALA A 204 4.31 -11.75 15.58
N ASN A 205 4.87 -12.44 14.57
CA ASN A 205 4.48 -13.81 14.24
C ASN A 205 4.85 -14.83 15.33
N HIS A 206 5.96 -14.61 16.05
CA HIS A 206 6.28 -15.44 17.20
C HIS A 206 5.44 -15.09 18.43
N TYR A 207 5.14 -13.81 18.65
CA TYR A 207 4.21 -13.38 19.70
C TYR A 207 2.87 -14.07 19.54
N SER A 208 2.30 -14.13 18.33
CA SER A 208 1.00 -14.78 18.12
C SER A 208 0.99 -16.25 18.53
N LYS A 209 2.11 -16.93 18.37
CA LYS A 209 2.30 -18.31 18.80
C LYS A 209 2.41 -18.42 20.33
N GLU A 210 3.12 -17.48 20.97
CA GLU A 210 3.31 -17.46 22.42
C GLU A 210 2.06 -17.03 23.19
N ASP A 211 1.27 -16.09 22.65
CA ASP A 211 -0.01 -15.66 23.24
C ASP A 211 -1.01 -16.82 23.33
N ASN A 212 -0.88 -17.81 22.44
CA ASN A 212 -1.71 -19.00 22.39
C ASN A 212 -1.10 -20.23 23.09
N ILE A 213 0.01 -20.08 23.81
CA ILE A 213 0.69 -21.22 24.45
C ILE A 213 -0.16 -21.90 25.53
N TRP A 214 -1.04 -21.15 26.20
CA TRP A 214 -1.91 -21.69 27.26
C TRP A 214 -2.90 -22.72 26.71
N GLN A 215 -3.24 -22.63 25.42
CA GLN A 215 -4.13 -23.56 24.71
C GLN A 215 -3.39 -24.51 23.76
N ILE A 216 -2.08 -24.72 23.92
CA ILE A 216 -1.26 -25.58 23.02
C ILE A 216 -1.70 -27.05 22.93
N ASN A 217 -2.53 -27.52 23.87
CA ASN A 217 -3.09 -28.87 23.88
C ASN A 217 -4.51 -28.94 23.31
N GLU A 218 -5.12 -27.80 22.98
CA GLU A 218 -6.39 -27.74 22.29
C GLU A 218 -6.23 -28.18 20.83
N ASN A 219 -7.34 -28.56 20.22
CA ASN A 219 -7.32 -29.19 18.90
C ASN A 219 -6.80 -28.18 17.85
N GLY A 220 -5.68 -28.51 17.21
CA GLY A 220 -5.16 -27.74 16.08
C GLY A 220 -4.19 -26.61 16.43
N ILE A 221 -4.14 -26.08 17.67
CA ILE A 221 -3.22 -24.98 18.02
C ILE A 221 -1.76 -25.37 17.77
N ARG A 222 -1.33 -26.55 18.23
CA ARG A 222 0.04 -27.03 17.98
C ARG A 222 0.33 -27.21 16.48
N TRP A 223 -0.68 -27.55 15.68
CA TRP A 223 -0.51 -27.71 14.24
C TRP A 223 -0.22 -26.36 13.58
N VAL A 224 -1.10 -25.38 13.78
CA VAL A 224 -0.95 -24.03 13.21
C VAL A 224 0.34 -23.35 13.71
N PHE A 225 0.72 -23.60 14.96
CA PHE A 225 1.97 -23.10 15.55
C PHE A 225 3.21 -23.41 14.69
N TYR A 226 3.31 -24.64 14.15
CA TYR A 226 4.48 -25.08 13.39
C TYR A 226 4.40 -24.74 11.90
N GLU A 227 3.21 -24.58 11.36
CA GLU A 227 2.99 -24.48 9.91
C GLU A 227 2.75 -23.04 9.43
N THR A 228 2.38 -22.11 10.32
CA THR A 228 2.34 -20.67 10.03
C THR A 228 3.77 -20.09 9.95
N ASN A 229 4.23 -19.79 8.74
CA ASN A 229 5.60 -19.40 8.43
C ASN A 229 5.69 -17.99 7.84
N LEU A 230 6.77 -17.28 8.17
CA LEU A 230 7.11 -15.98 7.59
C LEU A 230 7.99 -16.16 6.36
N PHE A 231 7.49 -15.69 5.22
CA PHE A 231 8.22 -15.46 3.98
C PHE A 231 8.61 -14.00 3.93
N GLY A 232 9.89 -13.69 4.09
CA GLY A 232 10.36 -12.32 4.19
C GLY A 232 11.47 -12.14 5.21
N ASP A 233 11.92 -10.89 5.35
CA ASP A 233 12.87 -10.49 6.39
C ASP A 233 12.16 -10.36 7.75
N PRO A 234 12.58 -11.11 8.78
CA PRO A 234 11.98 -11.03 10.11
C PRO A 234 12.21 -9.72 10.86
N GLU A 235 13.21 -8.91 10.47
CA GLU A 235 13.57 -7.65 11.13
C GLU A 235 12.69 -6.47 10.67
N ILE A 236 12.08 -6.56 9.47
CA ILE A 236 11.21 -5.51 8.95
C ILE A 236 10.07 -5.24 9.94
N SER A 237 9.90 -3.96 10.27
CA SER A 237 8.78 -3.49 11.10
C SER A 237 7.62 -2.99 10.26
N ILE A 238 6.40 -3.42 10.59
CA ILE A 238 5.17 -2.89 9.98
C ILE A 238 5.05 -1.40 10.32
N LYS A 239 5.12 -0.56 9.29
CA LYS A 239 5.02 0.90 9.38
C LYS A 239 3.63 1.34 9.81
N SER A 240 3.59 2.44 10.56
CA SER A 240 2.36 3.17 10.81
C SER A 240 2.23 4.37 9.87
N PRO A 241 1.00 4.77 9.51
CA PRO A 241 0.82 6.09 8.94
C PRO A 241 1.38 7.13 9.91
N ASN A 242 2.02 8.16 9.35
CA ASN A 242 2.59 9.24 10.15
C ASN A 242 1.49 9.83 11.05
N GLN A 243 1.77 9.89 12.36
CA GLN A 243 0.87 10.47 13.36
C GLN A 243 0.99 11.99 13.45
N GLU A 244 2.06 12.56 12.89
CA GLU A 244 2.26 14.00 12.86
C GLU A 244 1.50 14.58 11.66
N PRO A 245 0.70 15.65 11.85
CA PRO A 245 0.03 16.33 10.75
C PRO A 245 1.08 16.79 9.74
N VAL A 246 0.92 16.42 8.47
CA VAL A 246 1.82 16.90 7.42
C VAL A 246 1.43 18.33 7.07
N GLU A 247 2.34 19.27 7.25
CA GLU A 247 2.17 20.62 6.74
C GLU A 247 2.80 20.73 5.35
N LEU A 248 2.04 21.27 4.40
CA LEU A 248 2.53 21.55 3.05
C LEU A 248 2.76 23.05 2.89
N SER A 249 3.91 23.41 2.36
CA SER A 249 4.19 24.78 1.90
C SER A 249 4.29 24.78 0.38
N LEU A 250 3.63 25.76 -0.25
CA LEU A 250 3.59 25.92 -1.69
C LEU A 250 3.89 27.38 -2.02
N THR A 251 4.76 27.58 -3.01
CA THR A 251 5.04 28.89 -3.61
C THR A 251 5.22 28.76 -5.11
N ILE A 252 4.45 29.50 -5.91
CA ILE A 252 4.67 29.65 -7.35
C ILE A 252 5.93 30.51 -7.54
N THR A 253 7.03 29.88 -7.93
CA THR A 253 8.31 30.58 -8.13
C THR A 253 8.40 31.23 -9.51
N LYS A 254 7.69 30.69 -10.50
CA LYS A 254 7.63 31.22 -11.86
C LYS A 254 6.25 30.99 -12.48
N PRO A 255 5.62 32.00 -13.10
CA PRO A 255 6.05 33.40 -13.13
C PRO A 255 5.97 34.06 -11.74
N ALA A 256 6.81 35.07 -11.50
CA ALA A 256 6.84 35.80 -10.23
C ALA A 256 5.69 36.81 -10.12
N ASP A 257 5.03 36.87 -8.96
CA ASP A 257 3.87 37.74 -8.69
C ASP A 257 4.23 39.21 -8.35
N ASN A 258 5.29 39.73 -8.96
CA ASN A 258 5.83 41.06 -8.67
C ASN A 258 5.79 41.98 -9.89
N GLY A 259 4.81 41.78 -10.78
CA GLY A 259 4.70 42.53 -12.02
C GLY A 259 5.75 42.16 -13.07
N ALA A 260 6.35 40.97 -12.97
CA ALA A 260 7.37 40.51 -13.90
C ALA A 260 6.83 40.36 -15.33
N VAL A 261 7.57 40.90 -16.29
CA VAL A 261 7.31 40.76 -17.73
C VAL A 261 8.24 39.69 -18.30
N TYR A 262 7.64 38.60 -18.77
CA TYR A 262 8.33 37.49 -19.41
C TYR A 262 8.20 37.57 -20.92
N PHE A 263 9.29 37.34 -21.64
CA PHE A 263 9.29 37.14 -23.08
C PHE A 263 9.97 35.81 -23.41
N ARG A 264 9.23 34.91 -24.08
CA ARG A 264 9.69 33.56 -24.44
C ARG A 264 10.35 32.82 -23.26
N GLY A 265 9.72 32.87 -22.10
CA GLY A 265 10.14 32.15 -20.89
C GLY A 265 11.23 32.82 -20.05
N SER A 266 11.80 33.94 -20.52
CA SER A 266 12.81 34.72 -19.79
C SER A 266 12.19 35.98 -19.17
N SER A 267 12.47 36.22 -17.89
CA SER A 267 12.10 37.49 -17.23
C SER A 267 12.95 38.62 -17.80
N LEU A 268 12.31 39.72 -18.21
CA LEU A 268 12.99 40.89 -18.77
C LEU A 268 13.15 41.99 -17.72
N PHE A 269 12.06 42.36 -17.06
CA PHE A 269 11.98 43.41 -16.04
C PHE A 269 10.67 43.26 -15.26
N SER A 270 10.56 43.93 -14.11
CA SER A 270 9.33 44.00 -13.32
C SER A 270 8.73 45.41 -13.37
N LEU A 271 7.41 45.48 -13.49
CA LEU A 271 6.66 46.73 -13.48
C LEU A 271 6.06 46.94 -12.08
N PRO A 272 6.58 47.88 -11.27
CA PRO A 272 6.22 48.01 -9.85
C PRO A 272 4.79 48.51 -9.60
N PHE A 273 4.07 48.88 -10.66
CA PHE A 273 2.71 49.40 -10.62
C PHE A 273 1.64 48.36 -11.01
N ILE A 274 2.05 47.12 -11.29
CA ILE A 274 1.14 45.98 -11.49
C ILE A 274 1.53 44.83 -10.55
N ASN A 275 0.54 44.10 -10.07
CA ASN A 275 0.69 42.96 -9.16
C ASN A 275 0.27 41.66 -9.85
N TYR A 276 0.65 41.51 -11.11
CA TYR A 276 0.44 40.30 -11.89
C TYR A 276 1.52 40.19 -12.96
N PRO A 277 2.02 38.99 -13.29
CA PRO A 277 2.96 38.83 -14.37
C PRO A 277 2.32 38.98 -15.75
N ILE A 278 3.11 39.45 -16.71
CA ILE A 278 2.75 39.52 -18.14
C ILE A 278 3.67 38.58 -18.90
N VAL A 279 3.10 37.57 -19.55
CA VAL A 279 3.84 36.56 -20.31
C VAL A 279 3.59 36.70 -21.81
N LEU A 280 4.66 36.90 -22.56
CA LEU A 280 4.66 37.06 -24.02
C LEU A 280 5.41 35.89 -24.66
N GLY A 281 4.67 34.88 -25.14
CA GLY A 281 5.20 33.61 -25.66
C GLY A 281 5.26 32.50 -24.60
N LYS A 282 5.80 31.33 -24.98
CA LYS A 282 5.84 30.13 -24.12
C LYS A 282 6.49 30.41 -22.77
N ILE A 283 6.00 29.77 -21.71
CA ILE A 283 6.55 29.85 -20.35
C ILE A 283 6.49 28.49 -19.67
N THR A 284 7.47 28.23 -18.81
CA THR A 284 7.43 27.15 -17.83
C THR A 284 6.96 27.73 -16.51
N VAL A 285 5.85 27.21 -15.98
CA VAL A 285 5.42 27.45 -14.61
C VAL A 285 6.24 26.53 -13.70
N GLU A 286 6.75 27.07 -12.61
CA GLU A 286 7.56 26.36 -11.63
C GLU A 286 6.97 26.61 -10.25
N ALA A 287 6.90 25.56 -9.44
CA ALA A 287 6.40 25.63 -8.06
C ALA A 287 7.40 25.00 -7.10
N SER A 288 7.69 25.70 -6.01
CA SER A 288 8.43 25.16 -4.87
C SER A 288 7.42 24.58 -3.88
N VAL A 289 7.56 23.28 -3.61
CA VAL A 289 6.69 22.57 -2.67
C VAL A 289 7.54 21.80 -1.67
N GLU A 290 7.31 22.08 -0.40
CA GLU A 290 7.94 21.38 0.71
C GLU A 290 6.86 20.80 1.62
N SER A 291 7.26 19.81 2.42
CA SER A 291 6.43 19.21 3.43
C SER A 291 7.21 19.13 4.74
N ASP A 292 6.51 19.27 5.85
CA ASP A 292 7.02 18.93 7.17
C ASP A 292 6.13 17.84 7.77
N PRO A 293 6.62 16.61 8.00
CA PRO A 293 7.98 16.13 7.72
C PRO A 293 8.33 16.09 6.21
N ILE A 294 9.62 16.12 5.89
CA ILE A 294 10.12 16.11 4.50
C ILE A 294 9.74 14.80 3.79
N GLY A 295 9.35 14.89 2.51
CA GLY A 295 9.12 13.73 1.64
C GLY A 295 7.64 13.34 1.52
N ASN A 296 6.73 14.16 2.04
CA ASN A 296 5.30 13.87 2.09
C ASN A 296 4.47 14.52 0.97
N VAL A 297 5.11 15.05 -0.08
CA VAL A 297 4.44 15.62 -1.26
C VAL A 297 4.14 14.51 -2.27
N TYR A 298 2.87 14.29 -2.58
CA TYR A 298 2.42 13.28 -3.54
C TYR A 298 2.46 13.77 -4.99
N SER A 299 1.80 14.90 -5.25
CA SER A 299 1.65 15.44 -6.60
C SER A 299 1.44 16.95 -6.57
N VAL A 300 1.75 17.60 -7.68
CA VAL A 300 1.48 19.02 -7.91
C VAL A 300 0.66 19.15 -9.18
N GLU A 301 -0.54 19.66 -9.05
CA GLU A 301 -1.47 19.91 -10.14
C GLU A 301 -1.44 21.38 -10.55
N PHE A 302 -1.32 21.63 -11.85
CA PHE A 302 -1.33 22.96 -12.45
C PHE A 302 -2.64 23.17 -13.21
N LEU A 303 -3.31 24.29 -12.93
CA LEU A 303 -4.61 24.62 -13.51
C LEU A 303 -4.60 26.00 -14.14
N ILE A 304 -5.41 26.16 -15.20
CA ILE A 304 -5.79 27.47 -15.75
C ILE A 304 -7.31 27.61 -15.60
N ASN A 305 -7.76 28.69 -14.98
CA ASN A 305 -9.19 28.97 -14.73
C ASN A 305 -9.94 27.77 -14.10
N ASN A 306 -9.34 27.16 -13.08
CA ASN A 306 -9.85 25.95 -12.39
C ASN A 306 -9.97 24.69 -13.25
N GLN A 307 -9.40 24.67 -14.46
CA GLN A 307 -9.30 23.46 -15.28
C GLN A 307 -7.91 22.87 -15.17
N SER A 308 -7.82 21.61 -14.71
CA SER A 308 -6.57 20.84 -14.67
C SER A 308 -5.93 20.76 -16.04
N GLN A 309 -4.64 21.11 -16.11
CA GLN A 309 -3.85 21.08 -17.34
C GLN A 309 -2.71 20.06 -17.25
N HIS A 310 -2.11 19.91 -16.06
CA HIS A 310 -0.97 19.03 -15.86
C HIS A 310 -0.89 18.59 -14.39
N VAL A 311 -0.42 17.36 -14.17
CA VAL A 311 -0.08 16.83 -12.85
C VAL A 311 1.35 16.33 -12.91
N ASP A 312 2.20 16.86 -12.06
CA ASP A 312 3.60 16.46 -11.93
C ASP A 312 3.80 15.74 -10.59
N THR A 313 4.52 14.62 -10.62
CA THR A 313 4.81 13.79 -9.44
C THR A 313 6.29 13.75 -9.12
N LYS A 314 7.15 14.46 -9.88
CA LYS A 314 8.59 14.41 -9.71
C LYS A 314 9.19 15.81 -9.57
N LYS A 315 9.91 16.04 -8.47
CA LYS A 315 10.70 17.27 -8.30
C LYS A 315 11.79 17.40 -9.39
N PRO A 316 12.04 18.61 -9.93
CA PRO A 316 11.34 19.87 -9.67
C PRO A 316 9.98 19.95 -10.38
N PHE A 317 8.95 20.41 -9.65
CA PHE A 317 7.59 20.48 -10.18
C PHE A 317 7.43 21.62 -11.18
N SER A 318 7.09 21.29 -12.42
CA SER A 318 6.99 22.27 -13.48
C SER A 318 6.02 21.89 -14.59
N TRP A 319 5.49 22.91 -15.26
CA TRP A 319 4.60 22.71 -16.40
C TRP A 319 4.87 23.74 -17.50
N ASN A 320 5.01 23.27 -18.74
CA ASN A 320 5.18 24.13 -19.91
C ASN A 320 3.82 24.54 -20.48
N ILE A 321 3.53 25.84 -20.47
CA ILE A 321 2.37 26.39 -21.17
C ILE A 321 2.77 26.64 -22.62
N ASP A 322 2.26 25.79 -23.51
CA ASP A 322 2.46 25.87 -24.96
C ASP A 322 1.17 25.99 -25.78
N THR A 323 0.01 26.02 -25.10
CA THR A 323 -1.29 26.21 -25.73
C THR A 323 -1.52 27.68 -26.12
N PRO A 324 -2.10 27.96 -27.29
CA PRO A 324 -2.43 29.33 -27.70
C PRO A 324 -3.50 29.93 -26.79
N VAL A 325 -3.14 31.01 -26.08
CA VAL A 325 -4.01 31.72 -25.15
C VAL A 325 -3.77 33.21 -25.21
N LYS A 326 -4.82 34.01 -24.99
CA LYS A 326 -4.71 35.46 -24.97
C LYS A 326 -5.71 36.07 -23.99
N GLY A 327 -5.19 36.71 -22.95
CA GLY A 327 -6.01 37.42 -21.96
C GLY A 327 -5.51 37.23 -20.54
N PHE A 328 -6.35 37.61 -19.59
CA PHE A 328 -6.14 37.34 -18.18
C PHE A 328 -6.66 35.96 -17.82
N TYR A 329 -5.86 35.25 -17.02
CA TYR A 329 -6.16 33.92 -16.52
C TYR A 329 -5.82 33.84 -15.04
N THR A 330 -6.51 32.96 -14.32
CA THR A 330 -6.08 32.51 -13.00
C THR A 330 -5.23 31.26 -13.17
N LEU A 331 -3.95 31.36 -12.88
CA LEU A 331 -3.06 30.23 -12.73
C LEU A 331 -3.19 29.72 -11.31
N SER A 332 -3.49 28.43 -11.14
CA SER A 332 -3.58 27.79 -9.84
C SER A 332 -2.61 26.64 -9.77
N VAL A 333 -1.94 26.48 -8.63
CA VAL A 333 -1.15 25.30 -8.32
C VAL A 333 -1.74 24.68 -7.07
N ILE A 334 -1.95 23.36 -7.10
CA ILE A 334 -2.43 22.58 -5.96
C ILE A 334 -1.37 21.53 -5.66
N ALA A 335 -0.77 21.61 -4.48
CA ALA A 335 0.08 20.55 -3.97
C ALA A 335 -0.76 19.60 -3.11
N ASN A 336 -0.68 18.32 -3.41
CA ASN A 336 -1.34 17.26 -2.66
C ASN A 336 -0.31 16.51 -1.84
N GLY A 337 -0.60 16.35 -0.56
CA GLY A 337 0.12 15.51 0.37
C GLY A 337 -0.29 14.07 0.20
N TYR A 338 0.53 13.20 0.73
CA TYR A 338 0.29 11.77 0.68
C TYR A 338 -0.92 11.36 1.56
N TYR A 339 -1.19 12.03 2.69
CA TYR A 339 -2.26 11.62 3.62
C TYR A 339 -3.55 12.43 3.46
N GLY A 340 -3.75 13.08 2.29
CA GLY A 340 -4.96 13.83 1.95
C GLY A 340 -4.88 15.32 2.23
N GLU A 341 -3.73 15.81 2.69
CA GLU A 341 -3.45 17.23 2.82
C GLU A 341 -3.43 17.88 1.44
N SER A 342 -3.88 19.12 1.35
CA SER A 342 -3.74 19.91 0.12
C SER A 342 -3.52 21.37 0.45
N VAL A 343 -2.67 22.01 -0.34
CA VAL A 343 -2.46 23.46 -0.30
C VAL A 343 -2.58 23.99 -1.72
N ARG A 344 -3.21 25.14 -1.85
CA ARG A 344 -3.47 25.79 -3.13
C ARG A 344 -2.94 27.21 -3.12
N GLU A 345 -2.34 27.59 -4.22
CA GLU A 345 -1.93 28.96 -4.48
C GLU A 345 -2.48 29.41 -5.83
N ASP A 346 -2.99 30.64 -5.87
CA ASP A 346 -3.60 31.25 -7.03
C ASP A 346 -2.85 32.52 -7.41
N MET A 347 -2.62 32.71 -8.71
CA MET A 347 -2.01 33.90 -9.28
C MET A 347 -2.80 34.40 -10.48
N THR A 348 -3.05 35.70 -10.54
CA THR A 348 -3.59 36.30 -11.76
C THR A 348 -2.44 36.54 -12.73
N VAL A 349 -2.56 36.12 -13.99
CA VAL A 349 -1.52 36.30 -15.01
C VAL A 349 -2.11 36.77 -16.32
N TYR A 350 -1.43 37.69 -17.01
CA TYR A 350 -1.72 38.01 -18.40
C TYR A 350 -0.90 37.11 -19.32
N LEU A 351 -1.55 36.28 -20.13
CA LEU A 351 -0.90 35.40 -21.09
C LEU A 351 -1.16 35.89 -22.51
N TRP A 352 -0.11 35.92 -23.32
CA TRP A 352 -0.21 36.04 -24.78
C TRP A 352 0.74 35.05 -25.45
N ILE A 353 0.22 33.87 -25.74
CA ILE A 353 0.93 32.74 -26.36
C ILE A 353 0.28 32.46 -27.71
N ARG A 354 1.10 32.36 -28.76
CA ARG A 354 0.66 32.12 -30.14
C ARG A 354 0.94 30.71 -30.58
#